data_AF-A0A2V5QKY7-F1
#
_entry.id   AF-A0A2V5QKY7-F1
#
_cell.length_a   1.000
_cell.length_b   1.000
_cell.length_c   1.000
_cell.angle_alpha   90.00
_cell.angle_beta   90.00
_cell.angle_gamma   90.00
#
_symmetry.space_group_name_H-M   'P 1'
#
loop_
_entity.id
_entity.type
_entity.pdbx_description
1 polymer ?
#
loop_
_entity_poly.entity_id
_entity_poly.type
_entity_poly.pdbx_seq_one_letter_code
_entity_poly.pdbx_strand_id
1 'polypeptide(L)'
;MRRLVIIPLLACLVLAALPGVFAQEAQPGKSEEDNGYAQISIFAKALELIRQDYVDDNKTSYHNLITAAMKGMLSSLDPHSQFMDPSDFRDMQDDTRSR
;
A
#
# COMPACT_ATOMS: atom_id res chain seq x y z
N MET A 1 -4.73 34.63 47.91
CA MET A 1 -3.48 34.96 47.17
C MET A 1 -2.83 33.74 46.51
N ARG A 2 -2.70 32.59 47.19
CA ARG A 2 -2.09 31.35 46.61
C ARG A 2 -2.84 30.75 45.40
N ARG A 3 -4.17 30.89 45.32
CA ARG A 3 -5.01 30.31 44.25
C ARG A 3 -4.95 31.08 42.92
N LEU A 4 -4.55 32.35 42.95
CA LEU A 4 -4.46 33.22 41.76
C LEU A 4 -3.17 33.02 40.95
N VAL A 5 -2.12 32.49 41.58
CA VAL A 5 -0.82 32.20 40.93
C VAL A 5 -0.77 30.77 40.38
N ILE A 6 -1.57 29.84 40.93
CA ILE A 6 -1.60 28.44 40.50
C ILE A 6 -2.27 28.28 39.12
N ILE A 7 -3.28 29.11 38.80
CA ILE A 7 -4.03 29.02 37.55
C ILE A 7 -3.17 29.30 36.29
N PRO A 8 -2.36 30.38 36.21
CA PRO A 8 -1.50 30.61 35.05
C PRO A 8 -0.33 29.60 34.95
N LEU A 9 0.13 29.08 36.09
CA LEU A 9 1.24 28.12 36.15
C LEU A 9 0.81 26.71 35.69
N LEU A 10 -0.42 26.31 36.00
CA LEU A 10 -1.03 25.06 35.49
C LEU A 10 -1.39 25.16 34.00
N ALA A 11 -1.81 26.35 33.53
CA ALA A 11 -2.07 26.60 32.11
C ALA A 11 -0.79 26.51 31.25
N CYS A 12 0.36 27.01 31.75
CA CYS A 12 1.65 26.87 31.06
C CYS A 12 2.16 25.41 31.06
N LEU A 13 1.88 24.63 32.10
CA LEU A 13 2.26 23.21 32.17
C LEU A 13 1.50 22.36 31.14
N VAL A 14 0.22 22.64 30.92
CA VAL A 14 -0.61 21.94 29.92
C VAL A 14 -0.21 22.32 28.50
N LEU A 15 0.19 23.57 28.27
CA LEU A 15 0.65 24.05 26.96
C LEU A 15 2.05 23.50 26.58
N ALA A 16 2.93 23.28 27.56
CA ALA A 16 4.26 22.71 27.34
C ALA A 16 4.28 21.18 27.18
N ALA A 17 3.20 20.48 27.56
CA ALA A 17 3.09 19.02 27.46
C ALA A 17 2.50 18.51 26.12
N LEU A 18 2.20 19.41 25.18
CA LEU A 18 1.70 19.08 23.84
C LEU A 18 2.68 19.45 22.71
N PRO A 19 3.99 19.11 22.76
CA PRO A 19 4.88 19.27 21.61
C PRO A 19 4.63 18.14 20.60
N GLY A 20 3.40 18.06 20.07
CA GLY A 20 3.00 17.00 19.15
C GLY A 20 1.78 17.35 18.29
N VAL A 21 1.04 18.41 18.62
CA VAL A 21 -0.19 18.78 17.88
C VAL A 21 0.11 19.60 16.62
N PHE A 22 1.32 20.15 16.48
CA PHE A 22 1.72 20.96 15.31
C PHE A 22 2.76 20.31 14.41
N ALA A 23 3.23 19.10 14.73
CA ALA A 23 4.06 18.32 13.82
C ALA A 23 3.16 17.51 12.86
N GLN A 24 2.31 18.21 12.11
CA GLN A 24 1.82 17.65 10.86
C GLN A 24 3.00 17.75 9.90
N GLU A 25 3.80 16.68 9.84
CA GLU A 25 4.68 16.43 8.70
C GLU A 25 3.81 16.63 7.47
N ALA A 26 4.04 17.74 6.76
CA ALA A 26 3.50 17.96 5.44
C ALA A 26 4.11 16.85 4.58
N GLN A 27 3.43 15.71 4.52
CA GLN A 27 3.76 14.70 3.54
C GLN A 27 3.76 15.41 2.19
N PRO A 28 4.86 15.31 1.42
CA PRO A 28 4.95 15.99 0.13
C PRO A 28 3.70 15.59 -0.65
N GLY A 29 2.90 16.60 -1.01
CA GLY A 29 1.57 16.40 -1.57
C GLY A 29 1.66 15.47 -2.77
N LYS A 30 1.20 14.23 -2.60
CA LYS A 30 0.90 13.34 -3.71
C LYS A 30 -0.08 14.10 -4.59
N SER A 31 0.28 14.30 -5.86
CA SER A 31 -0.61 14.89 -6.84
C SER A 31 -1.94 14.12 -6.86
N GLU A 32 -3.04 14.73 -7.30
CA GLU A 32 -4.32 14.03 -7.52
C GLU A 32 -4.13 12.73 -8.33
N GLU A 33 -3.12 12.69 -9.21
CA GLU A 33 -2.73 11.50 -9.99
C GLU A 33 -2.10 10.36 -9.16
N ASP A 34 -1.45 10.66 -8.03
CA ASP A 34 -0.92 9.68 -7.07
C ASP A 34 -1.89 9.45 -5.88
N ASN A 35 -3.19 9.70 -6.09
CA ASN A 35 -4.22 9.19 -5.19
C ASN A 35 -4.33 7.66 -5.37
N GLY A 36 -3.58 6.91 -4.55
CA GLY A 36 -3.52 5.45 -4.63
C GLY A 36 -4.88 4.76 -4.59
N TYR A 37 -5.84 5.26 -3.80
CA TYR A 37 -7.19 4.68 -3.75
C TYR A 37 -7.96 4.87 -5.06
N ALA A 38 -7.84 6.03 -5.70
CA ALA A 38 -8.46 6.30 -6.99
C ALA A 38 -7.90 5.35 -8.06
N GLN A 39 -6.58 5.17 -8.11
CA GLN A 39 -5.94 4.28 -9.08
C GLN A 39 -6.27 2.81 -8.87
N ILE A 40 -6.34 2.35 -7.62
CA ILE A 40 -6.78 0.98 -7.29
C ILE A 40 -8.22 0.75 -7.78
N SER A 41 -9.10 1.75 -7.66
CA SER A 41 -10.48 1.63 -8.13
C SER A 41 -10.58 1.48 -9.65
N ILE A 42 -9.73 2.19 -10.41
CA ILE A 42 -9.65 2.10 -11.86
C ILE A 42 -9.12 0.72 -12.27
N PHE A 43 -8.06 0.25 -11.59
CA PHE A 43 -7.51 -1.08 -11.81
C PHE A 43 -8.54 -2.19 -11.57
N ALA A 44 -9.32 -2.11 -10.49
CA ALA A 44 -10.38 -3.07 -10.21
C ALA A 44 -11.46 -3.10 -11.31
N LYS A 45 -11.88 -1.94 -11.81
CA LYS A 45 -12.83 -1.85 -12.94
C LYS A 45 -12.28 -2.46 -14.22
N ALA A 46 -11.00 -2.22 -14.53
CA ALA A 46 -10.37 -2.82 -15.71
C ALA A 46 -10.31 -4.35 -15.61
N LEU A 47 -9.98 -4.88 -14.43
CA LEU A 47 -9.99 -6.31 -14.14
C LEU A 47 -11.38 -6.94 -14.35
N GLU A 48 -12.42 -6.27 -13.86
CA GLU A 48 -13.80 -6.71 -14.03
C GLU A 48 -14.21 -6.73 -15.51
N LEU A 49 -13.91 -5.65 -16.24
CA LEU A 49 -14.23 -5.54 -17.67
C LEU A 49 -13.53 -6.63 -18.50
N ILE A 50 -12.23 -6.83 -18.27
CA ILE A 50 -11.46 -7.90 -18.93
C ILE A 50 -12.11 -9.25 -18.65
N ARG A 51 -12.52 -9.51 -17.41
CA ARG A 51 -13.14 -10.78 -17.07
C ARG A 51 -14.51 -10.97 -17.73
N GLN A 52 -15.32 -9.91 -17.85
CA GLN A 52 -16.66 -9.97 -18.41
C GLN A 52 -16.67 -10.11 -19.93
N ASP A 53 -15.76 -9.41 -20.61
CA ASP A 53 -15.81 -9.25 -22.07
C ASP A 53 -14.82 -10.15 -22.83
N TYR A 54 -13.91 -10.83 -22.13
CA TYR A 54 -12.94 -11.71 -22.79
C TYR A 54 -13.58 -13.04 -23.21
N VAL A 55 -13.15 -13.54 -24.36
CA VAL A 55 -13.75 -14.70 -25.04
C VAL A 55 -13.57 -16.05 -24.32
N ASP A 56 -12.54 -16.19 -23.48
CA ASP A 56 -12.19 -17.45 -22.80
C ASP A 56 -12.21 -17.27 -21.28
N ASP A 57 -13.31 -17.70 -20.67
CA ASP A 57 -13.55 -17.64 -19.23
C ASP A 57 -12.52 -18.41 -18.40
N ASN A 58 -11.87 -19.43 -18.98
CA ASN A 58 -10.88 -20.23 -18.25
C ASN A 58 -9.59 -19.43 -17.98
N LYS A 59 -9.33 -18.40 -18.78
CA LYS A 59 -8.14 -17.55 -18.64
C LYS A 59 -8.38 -16.32 -17.76
N THR A 60 -9.64 -15.98 -17.49
CA THR A 60 -10.00 -14.73 -16.79
C THR A 60 -10.34 -14.92 -15.32
N SER A 61 -9.89 -16.02 -14.69
CA SER A 61 -9.98 -16.13 -13.23
C SER A 61 -9.26 -14.94 -12.58
N TYR A 62 -9.84 -14.39 -11.50
CA TYR A 62 -9.23 -13.26 -10.78
C TYR A 62 -7.80 -13.59 -10.32
N HIS A 63 -7.57 -14.83 -9.90
CA HIS A 63 -6.23 -15.29 -9.51
C HIS A 63 -5.23 -15.16 -10.66
N ASN A 64 -5.59 -15.61 -11.86
CA ASN A 64 -4.73 -15.54 -13.05
C ASN A 64 -4.46 -14.09 -13.46
N LEU A 65 -5.50 -13.26 -13.52
CA LEU A 65 -5.38 -11.85 -13.92
C LEU A 65 -4.53 -11.04 -12.94
N ILE A 66 -4.74 -11.22 -11.63
CA ILE A 66 -3.97 -10.52 -10.60
C ILE A 66 -2.52 -11.01 -10.60
N THR A 67 -2.29 -12.32 -10.74
CA THR A 67 -0.92 -12.87 -10.83
C THR A 67 -0.18 -12.36 -12.06
N ALA A 68 -0.84 -12.32 -13.22
CA ALA A 68 -0.27 -11.77 -14.44
C ALA A 68 0.05 -10.27 -14.30
N ALA A 69 -0.85 -9.49 -13.69
CA ALA A 69 -0.64 -8.08 -13.41
C ALA A 69 0.58 -7.86 -12.49
N MET A 70 0.72 -8.63 -11.41
CA MET A 70 1.90 -8.55 -10.53
C MET A 70 3.19 -8.92 -11.25
N LYS A 71 3.19 -9.99 -12.07
CA LYS A 71 4.35 -10.35 -12.90
C LYS A 71 4.74 -9.22 -13.84
N GLY A 72 3.77 -8.56 -14.49
CA GLY A 72 4.01 -7.41 -15.37
C GLY A 72 4.45 -6.13 -14.65
N MET A 73 3.93 -5.87 -13.45
CA MET A 73 4.35 -4.72 -12.64
C MET A 73 5.79 -4.88 -12.14
N LEU A 74 6.20 -6.07 -11.71
CA LEU A 74 7.59 -6.27 -11.27
C LEU A 74 8.59 -6.25 -12.43
N SER A 75 8.22 -6.84 -13.58
CA SER A 75 9.09 -6.84 -14.76
C SER A 75 9.32 -5.46 -15.35
N SER A 76 8.38 -4.52 -15.15
CA SER A 76 8.54 -3.13 -15.56
C SER A 76 9.42 -2.30 -14.62
N LEU A 77 9.54 -2.71 -13.35
CA LEU A 77 10.38 -2.05 -12.36
C LEU A 77 11.85 -2.46 -12.49
N ASP A 78 12.12 -3.76 -12.64
CA ASP A 78 13.48 -4.30 -12.72
C ASP A 78 13.49 -5.68 -13.41
N PRO A 79 14.36 -5.92 -14.42
CA PRO A 79 14.49 -7.22 -15.09
C PRO A 79 14.81 -8.41 -14.18
N HIS A 80 15.37 -8.17 -12.99
CA HIS A 80 15.71 -9.22 -12.04
C HIS A 80 14.62 -9.49 -11.00
N SER A 81 13.59 -8.64 -10.94
CA SER A 81 12.48 -8.77 -10.02
C SER A 81 11.38 -9.66 -10.62
N GLN A 82 10.97 -10.70 -9.90
CA GLN A 82 9.94 -11.64 -10.36
C GLN A 82 8.91 -11.93 -9.26
N PHE A 83 7.64 -12.04 -9.65
CA PHE A 83 6.57 -12.47 -8.76
C PHE A 83 6.49 -14.00 -8.79
N MET A 84 6.59 -14.64 -7.63
CA MET A 84 6.47 -16.08 -7.47
C MET A 84 5.11 -16.41 -6.85
N ASP A 85 4.40 -17.36 -7.46
CA ASP A 85 3.23 -17.93 -6.79
C ASP A 85 3.65 -18.89 -5.68
N PRO A 86 2.73 -19.26 -4.77
CA PRO A 86 3.08 -20.11 -3.64
C PRO A 86 3.66 -21.48 -4.01
N SER A 87 3.34 -22.01 -5.20
CA SER A 87 3.95 -23.26 -5.71
C SER A 87 5.39 -23.02 -6.11
N ASP A 88 5.63 -22.06 -7.00
CA ASP A 88 6.98 -21.71 -7.47
C ASP A 88 7.91 -21.40 -6.28
N PHE A 89 7.40 -20.69 -5.29
CA PHE A 89 8.16 -20.35 -4.09
C PHE A 89 8.47 -21.56 -3.21
N ARG A 90 7.59 -22.57 -3.14
CA ARG A 90 7.89 -23.82 -2.43
C ARG A 90 8.94 -24.64 -3.15
N ASP A 91 8.80 -24.78 -4.46
CA ASP A 91 9.75 -25.56 -5.29
C ASP A 91 11.16 -24.97 -5.19
N MET A 92 11.29 -23.64 -5.23
CA MET A 92 12.58 -22.96 -5.03
C MET A 92 13.17 -23.19 -3.64
N GLN A 93 12.34 -23.23 -2.59
CA GLN A 93 12.80 -23.54 -1.24
C GLN A 93 13.28 -24.99 -1.11
N ASP A 94 12.58 -25.93 -1.73
CA ASP A 94 12.92 -27.34 -1.69
C ASP A 94 14.23 -27.62 -2.45
N ASP A 95 14.45 -26.96 -3.59
CA ASP A 95 15.73 -26.96 -4.32
C ASP A 95 16.88 -26.41 -3.46
N THR A 96 16.61 -25.37 -2.68
CA THR A 96 17.61 -24.75 -1.79
C THR A 96 17.94 -25.64 -0.59
N ARG A 97 16.95 -26.37 -0.06
CA ARG A 97 17.12 -27.27 1.09
C ARG A 97 17.74 -28.62 0.71
N SER A 98 17.63 -29.03 -0.55
CA SER A 98 18.17 -30.30 -1.06
C SER A 98 19.64 -30.22 -1.45
N ARG A 99 20.26 -29.03 -1.34
CA ARG A 99 21.71 -28.80 -1.53
C ARG A 99 22.43 -28.68 -0.19
#